data_AF-A0A061BAY1-F1
#
_entry.id   AF-A0A061BAY1-F1
#
_cell.length_a   1.000
_cell.length_b   1.000
_cell.length_c   1.000
_cell.angle_alpha   90.00
_cell.angle_beta   90.00
_cell.angle_gamma   90.00
#
_symmetry.space_group_name_H-M   'P 1'
#
loop_
_entity.id
_entity.type
_entity.pdbx_description
1 polymer ?
#
loop_
_entity_poly.entity_id
_entity_poly.type
_entity_poly.pdbx_seq_one_letter_code
_entity_poly.pdbx_strand_id
1 'polypeptide(L)'
;MNTIDKGTVEPAAQDEKRLLFFNYHEHQIHRYRIPTEPQDDFHEQSIIITHFPNPYTRPDTLETHSTRIVRVPRVFNSRGARYPEFSIQLPGEEDAAIKDDDNGSYHQFLPKAEYNRQWYGSSSVSPLSLYLSDVEFREIVQGVNKLSKTAYESWSILNVVELVLDIFTLWLFMDLVMPISKHVGKGCFVSYFYDVLTSRQNLQRLEDYVEEVNSKLTARGVRIISPRRSGYLSVSFAN
;
A
#
# COMPACT_ATOMS: atom_id res chain seq x y z
N MET A 1 -48.92 43.83 29.48
CA MET A 1 -48.04 42.87 30.16
C MET A 1 -48.24 41.53 29.47
N ASN A 2 -47.29 41.14 28.61
CA ASN A 2 -47.14 39.78 28.08
C ASN A 2 -45.71 39.71 27.54
N THR A 3 -44.86 39.08 28.33
CA THR A 3 -43.45 38.77 28.05
C THR A 3 -43.40 37.70 26.97
N ILE A 4 -42.78 38.02 25.83
CA ILE A 4 -42.44 37.04 24.80
C ILE A 4 -41.16 36.33 25.26
N ASP A 5 -41.31 35.03 25.49
CA ASP A 5 -40.28 34.11 25.93
C ASP A 5 -39.15 34.04 24.88
N LYS A 6 -37.92 34.36 25.29
CA LYS A 6 -36.74 34.19 24.45
C LYS A 6 -36.35 32.72 24.51
N GLY A 7 -36.94 31.93 23.62
CA GLY A 7 -36.48 30.58 23.31
C GLY A 7 -34.97 30.64 23.03
N THR A 8 -34.21 29.97 23.90
CA THR A 8 -32.77 29.82 23.75
C THR A 8 -32.58 28.84 22.60
N VAL A 9 -32.21 29.35 21.42
CA VAL A 9 -31.77 28.50 20.32
C VAL A 9 -30.41 27.96 20.73
N GLU A 10 -30.39 26.73 21.26
CA GLU A 10 -29.16 25.95 21.34
C GLU A 10 -28.54 25.93 19.94
N PRO A 11 -27.26 26.31 19.77
CA PRO A 11 -26.62 26.19 18.48
C PRO A 11 -26.58 24.70 18.13
N ALA A 12 -27.34 24.32 17.09
CA ALA A 12 -27.25 23.01 16.50
C ALA A 12 -25.77 22.70 16.25
N ALA A 13 -25.27 21.65 16.91
CA ALA A 13 -23.92 21.14 16.70
C ALA A 13 -23.77 20.91 15.19
N GLN A 14 -22.98 21.75 14.54
CA GLN A 14 -22.53 21.49 13.19
C GLN A 14 -21.63 20.27 13.28
N ASP A 15 -22.18 19.08 13.02
CA ASP A 15 -21.39 17.93 12.62
C ASP A 15 -20.57 18.36 11.39
N GLU A 16 -19.31 18.73 11.62
CA GLU A 16 -18.34 18.88 10.55
C GLU A 16 -18.35 17.57 9.78
N LYS A 17 -18.87 17.58 8.54
CA LYS A 17 -18.85 16.44 7.64
C LYS A 17 -17.39 16.06 7.36
N ARG A 18 -16.84 15.22 8.23
CA ARG A 18 -15.49 14.69 8.10
C ARG A 18 -15.47 13.77 6.89
N LEU A 19 -14.59 14.08 5.94
CA LEU A 19 -14.31 13.18 4.83
C LEU A 19 -13.65 11.93 5.41
N LEU A 20 -14.32 10.78 5.25
CA LEU A 20 -13.81 9.49 5.66
C LEU A 20 -12.99 8.88 4.52
N PHE A 21 -11.91 8.19 4.87
CA PHE A 21 -11.07 7.51 3.89
C PHE A 21 -11.71 6.19 3.47
N PHE A 22 -11.79 5.95 2.17
CA PHE A 22 -12.27 4.70 1.58
C PHE A 22 -11.19 4.10 0.66
N ASN A 23 -11.16 2.78 0.55
CA ASN A 23 -10.25 2.10 -0.36
C ASN A 23 -10.77 2.20 -1.81
N TYR A 24 -10.22 3.14 -2.58
CA TYR A 24 -10.64 3.36 -3.97
C TYR A 24 -10.27 2.25 -4.96
N HIS A 25 -9.62 1.18 -4.50
CA HIS A 25 -9.38 -0.01 -5.33
C HIS A 25 -10.54 -0.99 -5.32
N GLU A 26 -11.47 -0.91 -4.37
CA GLU A 26 -12.62 -1.81 -4.31
C GLU A 26 -13.81 -1.30 -5.11
N HIS A 27 -14.68 -2.23 -5.53
CA HIS A 27 -15.93 -1.89 -6.18
C HIS A 27 -17.00 -2.96 -5.92
N GLN A 28 -18.26 -2.56 -6.04
CA GLN A 28 -19.41 -3.41 -5.79
C GLN A 28 -19.92 -4.05 -7.08
N ILE A 29 -20.39 -5.30 -6.96
CA ILE A 29 -21.02 -6.05 -8.05
C ILE A 29 -22.29 -6.71 -7.54
N HIS A 30 -23.38 -6.61 -8.31
CA HIS A 30 -24.67 -7.24 -8.02
C HIS A 30 -24.88 -8.56 -8.76
N ARG A 31 -24.11 -8.81 -9.82
CA ARG A 31 -24.22 -10.03 -10.63
C ARG A 31 -23.12 -11.02 -10.28
N TYR A 32 -23.47 -12.11 -9.61
CA TYR A 32 -22.53 -13.11 -9.13
C TYR A 32 -23.25 -14.46 -8.95
N ARG A 33 -22.51 -15.49 -8.55
CA ARG A 33 -23.04 -16.81 -8.25
C ARG A 33 -22.95 -17.12 -6.77
N ILE A 34 -24.07 -17.43 -6.15
CA ILE A 34 -24.10 -17.96 -4.77
C ILE A 34 -23.84 -19.47 -4.82
N PRO A 35 -23.11 -20.09 -3.86
CA PRO A 35 -22.86 -21.54 -3.84
C PRO A 35 -24.11 -22.42 -3.97
N THR A 36 -25.26 -21.94 -3.49
CA THR A 36 -26.54 -22.64 -3.53
C THR A 36 -27.20 -22.60 -4.91
N GLU A 37 -26.74 -21.74 -5.81
CA GLU A 37 -27.35 -21.48 -7.11
C GLU A 37 -26.45 -21.95 -8.26
N PRO A 38 -27.03 -22.55 -9.32
CA PRO A 38 -26.26 -23.15 -10.39
C PRO A 38 -25.67 -22.13 -11.39
N GLN A 39 -26.20 -20.91 -11.46
CA GLN A 39 -25.85 -19.91 -12.47
C GLN A 39 -25.72 -18.50 -11.85
N ASP A 40 -24.89 -17.67 -12.47
CA ASP A 40 -24.74 -16.26 -12.14
C ASP A 40 -26.05 -15.49 -12.40
N ASP A 41 -26.61 -14.89 -11.36
CA ASP A 41 -27.83 -14.07 -11.42
C ASP A 41 -27.61 -12.69 -10.77
N PHE A 42 -28.60 -11.82 -10.88
CA PHE A 42 -28.62 -10.51 -10.23
C PHE A 42 -29.18 -10.62 -8.81
N HIS A 43 -28.44 -10.09 -7.85
CA HIS A 43 -28.81 -10.07 -6.43
C HIS A 43 -28.95 -8.64 -5.92
N GLU A 44 -29.90 -8.44 -5.00
CA GLU A 44 -30.13 -7.15 -4.35
C GLU A 44 -28.91 -6.72 -3.51
N GLN A 45 -28.36 -7.66 -2.73
CA GLN A 45 -27.13 -7.43 -1.98
C GLN A 45 -25.91 -7.51 -2.90
N SER A 46 -25.06 -6.49 -2.89
CA SER A 46 -23.80 -6.51 -3.63
C SER A 46 -22.70 -7.26 -2.90
N ILE A 47 -21.79 -7.87 -3.67
CA ILE A 47 -20.48 -8.31 -3.18
C ILE A 47 -19.44 -7.24 -3.45
N ILE A 48 -18.35 -7.28 -2.68
CA ILE A 48 -17.25 -6.33 -2.78
C ILE A 48 -16.02 -7.02 -3.34
N ILE A 49 -15.54 -6.49 -4.46
CA ILE A 49 -14.34 -6.97 -5.13
C ILE A 49 -13.12 -6.30 -4.50
N THR A 50 -12.43 -7.02 -3.63
CA THR A 50 -11.28 -6.53 -2.84
C THR A 50 -9.92 -6.96 -3.39
N HIS A 51 -9.88 -7.96 -4.27
CA HIS A 51 -8.66 -8.52 -4.83
C HIS A 51 -8.80 -8.83 -6.32
N PHE A 52 -7.66 -8.88 -7.02
CA PHE A 52 -7.61 -8.89 -8.48
C PHE A 52 -6.65 -9.96 -9.00
N PRO A 53 -6.78 -10.37 -10.28
CA PRO A 53 -5.76 -11.17 -10.96
C PRO A 53 -4.38 -10.52 -10.85
N ASN A 54 -3.34 -11.32 -10.68
CA ASN A 54 -1.96 -10.83 -10.58
C ASN A 54 -1.40 -10.47 -11.97
N PRO A 55 -1.18 -9.19 -12.31
CA PRO A 55 -0.62 -8.81 -13.61
C PRO A 55 0.91 -8.88 -13.64
N TYR A 56 1.56 -9.19 -12.52
CA TYR A 56 3.02 -9.18 -12.37
C TYR A 56 3.65 -10.57 -12.57
N THR A 57 2.84 -11.57 -12.86
CA THR A 57 3.29 -12.88 -13.30
C THR A 57 3.28 -12.95 -14.83
N ARG A 58 4.03 -13.90 -15.39
CA ARG A 58 4.02 -14.11 -16.84
C ARG A 58 2.64 -14.67 -17.25
N PRO A 59 2.03 -14.21 -18.36
CA PRO A 59 0.79 -14.79 -18.86
C PRO A 59 0.88 -16.32 -18.99
N ASP A 60 -0.22 -17.01 -18.72
CA ASP A 60 -0.39 -18.47 -18.85
C ASP A 60 0.47 -19.34 -17.91
N THR A 61 1.11 -18.76 -16.89
CA THR A 61 1.75 -19.55 -15.83
C THR A 61 0.76 -19.96 -14.74
N LEU A 62 1.05 -21.06 -14.05
CA LEU A 62 0.28 -21.50 -12.89
C LEU A 62 0.19 -20.41 -11.81
N GLU A 63 1.25 -19.61 -11.64
CA GLU A 63 1.28 -18.48 -10.70
C GLU A 63 0.21 -17.43 -11.03
N THR A 64 -0.08 -17.16 -12.30
CA THR A 64 -1.10 -16.19 -12.70
C THR A 64 -2.50 -16.62 -12.28
N HIS A 65 -2.77 -17.93 -12.30
CA HIS A 65 -4.07 -18.47 -11.90
C HIS A 65 -4.19 -18.73 -10.41
N SER A 66 -3.08 -19.08 -9.75
CA SER A 66 -3.02 -19.41 -8.32
C SER A 66 -2.72 -18.21 -7.40
N THR A 67 -2.41 -17.04 -7.95
CA THR A 67 -2.17 -15.84 -7.14
C THR A 67 -3.14 -14.72 -7.44
N ARG A 68 -3.40 -13.93 -6.41
CA ARG A 68 -4.23 -12.73 -6.47
C ARG A 68 -3.49 -11.58 -5.81
N ILE A 69 -3.88 -10.36 -6.15
CA ILE A 69 -3.29 -9.15 -5.58
C ILE A 69 -4.34 -8.32 -4.86
N VAL A 70 -3.95 -7.76 -3.71
CA VAL A 70 -4.64 -6.66 -3.05
C VAL A 70 -3.78 -5.42 -3.24
N ARG A 71 -4.41 -4.32 -3.68
CA ARG A 71 -3.72 -3.04 -3.85
C ARG A 71 -3.96 -2.20 -2.60
N VAL A 72 -2.88 -1.75 -1.97
CA VAL A 72 -2.96 -0.87 -0.81
C VAL A 72 -3.15 0.57 -1.31
N PRO A 73 -4.23 1.25 -0.91
CA PRO A 73 -4.52 2.59 -1.41
C PRO A 73 -3.50 3.60 -0.91
N ARG A 74 -3.25 4.63 -1.72
CA ARG A 74 -2.41 5.77 -1.34
C ARG A 74 -3.17 6.73 -0.44
N VAL A 75 -2.47 7.31 0.52
CA VAL A 75 -2.98 8.37 1.39
C VAL A 75 -2.19 9.65 1.14
N PHE A 76 -2.83 10.80 1.35
CA PHE A 76 -2.26 12.12 1.03
C PHE A 76 -2.22 13.05 2.25
N ASN A 77 -2.48 12.53 3.45
CA ASN A 77 -2.72 13.29 4.68
C ASN A 77 -1.56 14.20 5.09
N SER A 78 -0.32 13.75 4.90
CA SER A 78 0.85 14.37 5.53
C SER A 78 1.40 15.56 4.74
N ARG A 79 1.57 15.42 3.40
CA ARG A 79 2.29 16.40 2.56
C ARG A 79 1.86 16.40 1.07
N GLY A 80 0.66 15.91 0.75
CA GLY A 80 0.16 15.84 -0.63
C GLY A 80 0.93 14.86 -1.52
N ALA A 81 1.03 15.13 -2.83
CA ALA A 81 1.54 14.19 -3.83
C ALA A 81 3.08 14.12 -3.97
N ARG A 82 3.86 14.66 -3.02
CA ARG A 82 5.33 14.78 -3.15
C ARG A 82 6.05 13.43 -3.22
N TYR A 83 5.57 12.42 -2.49
CA TYR A 83 6.09 11.05 -2.52
C TYR A 83 4.95 10.05 -2.31
N PRO A 84 5.12 8.76 -2.68
CA PRO A 84 4.11 7.75 -2.42
C PRO A 84 4.07 7.39 -0.94
N GLU A 85 2.89 7.58 -0.35
CA GLU A 85 2.51 7.18 1.00
C GLU A 85 1.26 6.30 0.88
N PHE A 86 1.23 5.17 1.59
CA PHE A 86 0.18 4.16 1.54
C PHE A 86 -0.56 4.05 2.87
N SER A 87 -1.82 3.61 2.82
CA SER A 87 -2.62 3.36 4.02
C SER A 87 -1.95 2.30 4.90
N ILE A 88 -1.78 2.62 6.17
CA ILE A 88 -1.24 1.70 7.18
C ILE A 88 -2.31 0.76 7.74
N GLN A 89 -3.59 1.03 7.45
CA GLN A 89 -4.71 0.20 7.87
C GLN A 89 -4.83 -0.99 6.92
N LEU A 90 -5.07 -2.18 7.48
CA LEU A 90 -5.34 -3.36 6.68
C LEU A 90 -6.59 -3.13 5.81
N PRO A 91 -6.59 -3.51 4.52
CA PRO A 91 -7.74 -3.27 3.64
C PRO A 91 -9.02 -3.93 4.18
N GLY A 92 -10.02 -3.09 4.46
CA GLY A 92 -11.27 -3.40 5.14
C GLY A 92 -11.43 -2.77 6.52
N GLU A 93 -10.36 -2.27 7.13
CA GLU A 93 -10.39 -1.59 8.44
C GLU A 93 -10.43 -0.06 8.33
N GLU A 94 -10.57 0.49 7.12
CA GLU A 94 -10.67 1.93 6.90
C GLU A 94 -11.96 2.54 7.51
N ASP A 95 -11.91 3.84 7.80
CA ASP A 95 -13.03 4.57 8.42
C ASP A 95 -14.34 4.48 7.61
N ALA A 96 -14.25 4.46 6.28
CA ALA A 96 -15.39 4.30 5.36
C ALA A 96 -15.51 2.90 4.74
N ALA A 97 -14.81 1.90 5.28
CA ALA A 97 -14.93 0.53 4.80
C ALA A 97 -16.35 -0.01 5.02
N ILE A 98 -16.85 -0.79 4.07
CA ILE A 98 -18.17 -1.43 4.18
C ILE A 98 -18.01 -2.64 5.09
N LYS A 99 -18.71 -2.58 6.23
CA LYS A 99 -18.70 -3.62 7.26
C LYS A 99 -19.94 -4.49 7.10
N ASP A 100 -19.77 -5.80 7.28
CA ASP A 100 -20.88 -6.74 7.27
C ASP A 100 -21.54 -6.71 8.65
N ASP A 101 -22.83 -6.37 8.73
CA ASP A 101 -23.53 -6.23 10.02
C ASP A 101 -23.74 -7.58 10.74
N ASP A 102 -23.54 -8.70 10.05
CA ASP A 102 -24.20 -9.97 10.38
C ASP A 102 -23.42 -10.98 11.23
N ASN A 103 -22.18 -10.74 11.62
CA ASN A 103 -21.47 -11.59 12.59
C ASN A 103 -20.25 -10.85 13.12
N GLY A 104 -20.07 -10.78 14.45
CA GLY A 104 -19.05 -9.98 15.14
C GLY A 104 -17.57 -10.28 14.84
N SER A 105 -17.25 -10.91 13.72
CA SER A 105 -15.92 -11.12 13.15
C SER A 105 -15.61 -10.08 12.06
N TYR A 106 -15.70 -8.78 12.38
CA TYR A 106 -15.43 -7.67 11.46
C TYR A 106 -13.99 -7.64 10.90
N HIS A 107 -13.10 -8.49 11.41
CA HIS A 107 -11.67 -8.48 11.12
C HIS A 107 -11.21 -9.58 10.17
N GLN A 108 -12.09 -10.52 9.78
CA GLN A 108 -11.69 -11.66 8.95
C GLN A 108 -12.51 -11.75 7.67
N PHE A 109 -11.83 -12.09 6.56
CA PHE A 109 -12.47 -12.32 5.28
C PHE A 109 -13.40 -13.54 5.33
N LEU A 110 -14.67 -13.33 4.95
CA LEU A 110 -15.69 -14.37 4.84
C LEU A 110 -16.16 -14.48 3.38
N PRO A 111 -15.83 -15.57 2.66
CA PRO A 111 -16.30 -15.78 1.30
C PRO A 111 -17.80 -16.07 1.30
N LYS A 112 -18.59 -15.30 0.55
CA LYS A 112 -20.05 -15.46 0.42
C LYS A 112 -20.47 -15.88 -0.99
N ALA A 113 -19.85 -15.31 -2.02
CA ALA A 113 -20.23 -15.59 -3.39
C ALA A 113 -19.04 -15.68 -4.33
N GLU A 114 -19.28 -16.27 -5.49
CA GLU A 114 -18.30 -16.45 -6.54
C GLU A 114 -18.55 -15.49 -7.70
N TYR A 115 -17.49 -14.83 -8.15
CA TYR A 115 -17.50 -14.00 -9.35
C TYR A 115 -16.22 -14.27 -10.13
N ASN A 116 -16.31 -14.51 -11.45
CA ASN A 116 -15.15 -14.85 -12.28
C ASN A 116 -14.27 -15.99 -11.73
N ARG A 117 -14.90 -17.02 -11.14
CA ARG A 117 -14.23 -18.18 -10.50
C ARG A 117 -13.45 -17.88 -9.22
N GLN A 118 -13.73 -16.74 -8.59
CA GLN A 118 -13.10 -16.30 -7.35
C GLN A 118 -14.13 -15.96 -6.28
N TRP A 119 -13.74 -16.20 -5.04
CA TRP A 119 -14.58 -16.01 -3.87
C TRP A 119 -14.46 -14.58 -3.33
N TYR A 120 -15.58 -13.91 -3.11
CA TYR A 120 -15.66 -12.57 -2.55
C TYR A 120 -16.65 -12.52 -1.38
N GLY A 121 -16.48 -11.52 -0.52
CA GLY A 121 -17.37 -11.25 0.61
C GLY A 121 -18.33 -10.09 0.33
N SER A 122 -19.24 -9.83 1.26
CA SER A 122 -20.09 -8.64 1.26
C SER A 122 -19.43 -7.42 1.93
N SER A 123 -18.27 -7.60 2.57
CA SER A 123 -17.50 -6.53 3.23
C SER A 123 -16.23 -6.16 2.47
N SER A 124 -15.70 -4.97 2.78
CA SER A 124 -14.42 -4.47 2.27
C SER A 124 -13.20 -5.22 2.82
N VAL A 125 -13.41 -6.16 3.75
CA VAL A 125 -12.33 -6.96 4.35
C VAL A 125 -11.66 -7.79 3.26
N SER A 126 -10.36 -7.59 3.09
CA SER A 126 -9.58 -8.33 2.09
C SER A 126 -9.16 -9.71 2.60
N PRO A 127 -8.93 -10.68 1.69
CA PRO A 127 -8.34 -11.98 2.04
C PRO A 127 -6.97 -11.89 2.71
N LEU A 128 -6.31 -10.73 2.64
CA LEU A 128 -5.02 -10.49 3.28
C LEU A 128 -5.08 -10.63 4.80
N SER A 129 -6.25 -10.39 5.39
CA SER A 129 -6.54 -10.62 6.83
C SER A 129 -6.32 -12.07 7.28
N LEU A 130 -6.35 -13.04 6.35
CA LEU A 130 -6.06 -14.44 6.66
C LEU A 130 -4.57 -14.73 6.84
N TYR A 131 -3.70 -13.85 6.33
CA TYR A 131 -2.27 -14.08 6.26
C TYR A 131 -1.45 -13.13 7.13
N LEU A 132 -1.93 -11.90 7.31
CA LEU A 132 -1.26 -10.83 8.05
C LEU A 132 -2.20 -10.28 9.12
N SER A 133 -1.64 -10.04 10.31
CA SER A 133 -2.32 -9.27 11.35
C SER A 133 -2.27 -7.76 11.04
N ASP A 134 -3.18 -6.97 11.61
CA ASP A 134 -3.16 -5.50 11.46
C ASP A 134 -1.82 -4.90 11.93
N VAL A 135 -1.27 -5.38 13.04
CA VAL A 135 0.02 -4.90 13.56
C VAL A 135 1.17 -5.20 12.59
N GLU A 136 1.25 -6.43 12.08
CA GLU A 136 2.30 -6.84 11.13
C GLU A 136 2.18 -6.05 9.81
N PHE A 137 0.96 -5.91 9.29
CA PHE A 137 0.70 -5.12 8.09
C PHE A 137 1.11 -3.66 8.28
N ARG A 138 0.68 -3.05 9.39
CA ARG A 138 1.02 -1.68 9.75
C ARG A 138 2.53 -1.46 9.82
N GLU A 139 3.28 -2.35 10.48
CA GLU A 139 4.74 -2.25 10.58
C GLU A 139 5.41 -2.31 9.21
N ILE A 140 4.97 -3.23 8.35
CA ILE A 140 5.46 -3.37 6.98
C ILE A 140 5.21 -2.09 6.18
N VAL A 141 3.97 -1.59 6.17
CA VAL A 141 3.61 -0.40 5.38
C VAL A 141 4.28 0.85 5.93
N GLN A 142 4.43 0.98 7.26
CA GLN A 142 5.19 2.07 7.86
C GLN A 142 6.67 2.04 7.44
N GLY A 143 7.27 0.85 7.37
CA GLY A 143 8.63 0.66 6.84
C GLY A 143 8.74 1.12 5.37
N VAL A 144 7.80 0.68 4.53
CA VAL A 144 7.71 1.10 3.12
C VAL A 144 7.54 2.62 3.01
N ASN A 145 6.61 3.22 3.76
CA ASN A 145 6.35 4.66 3.73
C ASN A 145 7.58 5.47 4.19
N LYS A 146 8.29 5.03 5.23
CA LYS A 146 9.52 5.69 5.72
C LYS A 146 10.64 5.64 4.67
N LEU A 147 10.86 4.48 4.06
CA LEU A 147 11.89 4.31 3.02
C LEU A 147 11.51 5.04 1.74
N SER A 148 10.24 4.99 1.33
CA SER A 148 9.68 5.75 0.21
C SER A 148 9.89 7.25 0.40
N LYS A 149 9.55 7.78 1.58
CA LYS A 149 9.84 9.17 1.92
C LYS A 149 11.32 9.51 1.74
N THR A 150 12.21 8.69 2.29
CA THR A 150 13.66 8.91 2.21
C THR A 150 14.19 8.80 0.77
N ALA A 151 13.57 7.96 -0.07
CA ALA A 151 13.93 7.78 -1.47
C ALA A 151 13.53 8.97 -2.35
N TYR A 152 12.38 9.59 -2.08
CA TYR A 152 11.85 10.69 -2.89
C TYR A 152 12.13 12.08 -2.30
N GLU A 153 12.56 12.19 -1.04
CA GLU A 153 12.95 13.47 -0.42
C GLU A 153 14.31 13.92 -0.98
N SER A 154 14.26 14.75 -2.03
CA SER A 154 15.47 15.26 -2.73
C SER A 154 16.27 16.29 -1.93
N TRP A 155 15.70 16.80 -0.82
CA TRP A 155 16.33 17.84 -0.01
C TRP A 155 17.23 17.20 1.04
N SER A 156 18.41 16.76 0.60
CA SER A 156 19.50 16.39 1.49
C SER A 156 20.59 17.45 1.37
N ILE A 157 21.07 17.96 2.50
CA ILE A 157 22.25 18.82 2.57
C ILE A 157 23.44 18.14 1.87
N LEU A 158 23.47 16.80 1.86
CA LEU A 158 24.47 16.01 1.17
C LEU A 158 24.44 16.23 -0.36
N ASN A 159 23.28 16.39 -0.98
CA ASN A 159 23.18 16.70 -2.41
C ASN A 159 23.74 18.10 -2.72
N VAL A 160 23.61 19.04 -1.77
CA VAL A 160 24.20 20.39 -1.91
C VAL A 160 25.71 20.32 -1.75
N VAL A 161 26.21 19.54 -0.78
CA VAL A 161 27.65 19.30 -0.62
C VAL A 161 28.23 18.61 -1.85
N GLU A 162 27.54 17.61 -2.41
CA GLU A 162 27.89 16.93 -3.65
C GLU A 162 28.00 17.92 -4.82
N LEU A 163 26.97 18.74 -5.02
CA LEU A 163 26.97 19.76 -6.06
C LEU A 163 28.13 20.76 -5.89
N VAL A 164 28.40 21.19 -4.67
CA VAL A 164 29.52 22.09 -4.35
C VAL A 164 30.85 21.42 -4.65
N LEU A 165 31.05 20.16 -4.24
CA LEU A 165 32.25 19.39 -4.53
C LEU A 165 32.44 19.20 -6.04
N ASP A 166 31.39 18.91 -6.79
CA ASP A 166 31.45 18.75 -8.23
C ASP A 166 31.80 20.05 -8.94
N ILE A 167 31.26 21.19 -8.50
CA ILE A 167 31.63 22.51 -9.03
C ILE A 167 33.12 22.79 -8.77
N PHE A 168 33.61 22.57 -7.55
CA PHE A 168 35.00 22.84 -7.20
C PHE A 168 35.99 21.86 -7.83
N THR A 169 35.56 20.64 -8.13
CA THR A 169 36.37 19.63 -8.80
C THR A 169 36.17 19.61 -10.31
N LEU A 170 35.40 20.54 -10.87
CA LEU A 170 35.07 20.61 -12.31
C LEU A 170 34.53 19.27 -12.84
N TRP A 171 33.63 18.65 -12.08
CA TRP A 171 33.02 17.34 -12.36
C TRP A 171 33.98 16.13 -12.32
N LEU A 172 35.28 16.35 -12.07
CA LEU A 172 36.26 15.26 -11.99
C LEU A 172 36.03 14.35 -10.78
N PHE A 173 35.42 14.85 -9.70
CA PHE A 173 35.12 14.02 -8.53
C PHE A 173 34.22 12.84 -8.89
N MET A 174 33.12 13.07 -9.63
CA MET A 174 32.26 11.99 -10.09
C MET A 174 32.95 11.08 -11.10
N ASP A 175 33.66 11.63 -12.07
CA ASP A 175 34.31 10.84 -13.11
C ASP A 175 35.46 9.98 -12.57
N LEU A 176 36.14 10.41 -11.50
CA LEU A 176 37.29 9.71 -10.94
C LEU A 176 36.91 8.80 -9.75
N VAL A 177 36.00 9.24 -8.88
CA VAL A 177 35.62 8.47 -7.67
C VAL A 177 34.62 7.36 -8.01
N MET A 178 33.73 7.55 -8.98
CA MET A 178 32.69 6.57 -9.33
C MET A 178 33.27 5.25 -9.89
N PRO A 179 34.28 5.24 -10.78
CA PRO A 179 34.93 4.01 -11.25
C PRO A 179 35.73 3.32 -10.14
N ILE A 180 36.41 4.09 -9.29
CA ILE A 180 37.26 3.57 -8.20
C ILE A 180 36.39 2.92 -7.12
N SER A 181 35.30 3.56 -6.71
CA SER A 181 34.35 3.02 -5.73
C SER A 181 33.71 1.70 -6.18
N LYS A 182 33.42 1.54 -7.48
CA LYS A 182 32.91 0.27 -8.02
C LYS A 182 33.91 -0.90 -7.97
N HIS A 183 35.21 -0.62 -8.04
CA HIS A 183 36.26 -1.64 -8.09
C HIS A 183 36.81 -1.99 -6.70
N VAL A 184 36.73 -1.07 -5.75
CA VAL A 184 37.13 -1.30 -4.37
C VAL A 184 35.89 -1.74 -3.60
N GLY A 185 35.72 -3.06 -3.41
CA GLY A 185 34.50 -3.66 -2.84
C GLY A 185 33.99 -3.05 -1.52
N LYS A 186 32.77 -3.43 -1.12
CA LYS A 186 31.87 -2.86 -0.08
C LYS A 186 32.43 -2.57 1.34
N GLY A 187 33.75 -2.65 1.57
CA GLY A 187 34.42 -2.30 2.83
C GLY A 187 35.28 -1.04 2.80
N CYS A 188 35.41 -0.34 1.66
CA CYS A 188 36.22 0.87 1.58
C CYS A 188 35.46 2.12 2.04
N PHE A 189 36.13 2.97 2.83
CA PHE A 189 35.59 4.25 3.32
C PHE A 189 35.02 5.11 2.17
N VAL A 190 35.63 5.07 0.99
CA VAL A 190 35.16 5.80 -0.21
C VAL A 190 33.81 5.28 -0.71
N SER A 191 33.59 3.96 -0.69
CA SER A 191 32.29 3.37 -1.03
C SER A 191 31.24 3.72 0.01
N TYR A 192 31.57 3.65 1.30
CA TYR A 192 30.64 4.06 2.37
C TYR A 192 30.27 5.54 2.29
N PHE A 193 31.25 6.42 2.03
CA PHE A 193 31.01 7.87 1.94
C PHE A 193 30.13 8.20 0.73
N TYR A 194 30.36 7.54 -0.42
CA TYR A 194 29.54 7.68 -1.62
C TYR A 194 28.11 7.14 -1.40
N ASP A 195 27.96 5.99 -0.75
CA ASP A 195 26.68 5.37 -0.40
C ASP A 195 25.81 6.25 0.51
N VAL A 196 26.44 7.09 1.33
CA VAL A 196 25.76 8.09 2.17
C VAL A 196 25.38 9.33 1.35
N LEU A 197 26.18 9.72 0.37
CA LEU A 197 25.97 10.91 -0.47
C LEU A 197 24.90 10.70 -1.55
N THR A 198 24.82 9.52 -2.19
CA THR A 198 24.01 9.37 -3.42
C THR A 198 22.57 8.86 -3.14
N SER A 199 21.58 9.68 -3.48
CA SER A 199 20.13 9.35 -3.38
C SER A 199 19.69 8.08 -4.14
N ARG A 200 20.45 7.66 -5.17
CA ARG A 200 20.17 6.45 -5.97
C ARG A 200 20.12 5.17 -5.13
N GLN A 201 20.79 5.13 -3.98
CA GLN A 201 20.71 3.99 -3.08
C GLN A 201 19.40 3.92 -2.30
N ASN A 202 18.72 5.03 -2.05
CA ASN A 202 17.56 5.03 -1.17
C ASN A 202 16.39 4.25 -1.77
N LEU A 203 16.22 4.29 -3.10
CA LEU A 203 15.25 3.43 -3.79
C LEU A 203 15.68 1.97 -3.78
N GLN A 204 16.98 1.68 -3.90
CA GLN A 204 17.48 0.30 -3.77
C GLN A 204 17.24 -0.25 -2.35
N ARG A 205 17.44 0.56 -1.30
CA ARG A 205 17.14 0.17 0.08
C ARG A 205 15.66 -0.14 0.30
N LEU A 206 14.75 0.54 -0.39
CA LEU A 206 13.33 0.20 -0.39
C LEU A 206 13.10 -1.19 -0.99
N GLU A 207 13.73 -1.50 -2.13
CA GLU A 207 13.64 -2.82 -2.76
C GLU A 207 14.28 -3.91 -1.89
N ASP A 208 15.45 -3.66 -1.31
CA ASP A 208 16.13 -4.59 -0.41
C ASP A 208 15.27 -4.89 0.83
N TYR A 209 14.60 -3.88 1.38
CA TYR A 209 13.65 -4.06 2.48
C TYR A 209 12.45 -4.92 2.07
N VAL A 210 11.88 -4.67 0.89
CA VAL A 210 10.77 -5.47 0.36
C VAL A 210 11.19 -6.92 0.12
N GLU A 211 12.41 -7.16 -0.37
CA GLU A 211 12.97 -8.50 -0.52
C GLU A 211 13.18 -9.20 0.83
N GLU A 212 13.68 -8.48 1.85
CA GLU A 212 13.83 -9.01 3.21
C GLU A 212 12.47 -9.39 3.80
N VAL A 213 11.46 -8.52 3.69
CA VAL A 213 10.09 -8.82 4.15
C VAL A 213 9.51 -10.00 3.38
N ASN A 214 9.68 -10.05 2.07
CA ASN A 214 9.24 -11.17 1.24
C ASN A 214 9.88 -12.50 1.66
N SER A 215 11.16 -12.51 2.05
CA SER A 215 11.82 -13.73 2.52
C SER A 215 11.14 -14.33 3.75
N LYS A 216 10.56 -13.47 4.62
CA LYS A 216 9.80 -13.86 5.82
C LYS A 216 8.37 -14.29 5.47
N LEU A 217 7.74 -13.64 4.49
CA LEU A 217 6.34 -13.86 4.12
C LEU A 217 6.11 -14.98 3.11
N THR A 218 7.14 -15.38 2.34
CA THR A 218 7.01 -16.40 1.28
C THR A 218 6.51 -17.73 1.83
N ALA A 219 6.90 -18.09 3.06
CA ALA A 219 6.43 -19.31 3.73
C ALA A 219 4.90 -19.32 3.98
N ARG A 220 4.27 -18.14 4.05
CA ARG A 220 2.82 -17.97 4.21
C ARG A 220 2.09 -17.77 2.87
N GLY A 221 2.79 -17.88 1.73
CA GLY A 221 2.21 -17.67 0.41
C GLY A 221 1.92 -16.20 0.10
N VAL A 222 2.49 -15.25 0.85
CA VAL A 222 2.31 -13.81 0.63
C VAL A 222 3.61 -13.20 0.12
N ARG A 223 3.47 -12.28 -0.84
CA ARG A 223 4.59 -11.55 -1.42
C ARG A 223 4.19 -10.14 -1.81
N ILE A 224 4.91 -9.15 -1.31
CA ILE A 224 4.85 -7.76 -1.72
C ILE A 224 5.51 -7.63 -3.09
N ILE A 225 4.80 -7.03 -4.03
CA ILE A 225 5.32 -6.72 -5.36
C ILE A 225 6.22 -5.49 -5.24
N SER A 226 7.40 -5.55 -5.86
CA SER A 226 8.36 -4.46 -5.97
C SER A 226 7.66 -3.14 -6.30
N PRO A 227 7.69 -2.13 -5.39
CA PRO A 227 7.07 -0.82 -5.63
C PRO A 227 7.60 -0.15 -6.89
N ARG A 228 8.88 -0.35 -7.23
CA ARG A 228 9.48 0.14 -8.49
C ARG A 228 8.85 -0.50 -9.73
N ARG A 229 8.41 -1.76 -9.64
CA ARG A 229 7.77 -2.48 -10.74
C ARG A 229 6.28 -2.15 -10.87
N SER A 230 5.57 -2.03 -9.76
CA SER A 230 4.12 -1.83 -9.74
C SER A 230 3.69 -0.36 -9.80
N GLY A 231 4.53 0.58 -9.37
CA GLY A 231 4.16 1.99 -9.18
C GLY A 231 3.18 2.23 -8.01
N TYR A 232 2.77 1.16 -7.33
CA TYR A 232 1.82 1.10 -6.21
C TYR A 232 2.28 0.04 -5.22
N LEU A 233 1.80 0.07 -3.99
CA LEU A 233 2.01 -1.02 -3.04
C LEU A 233 0.96 -2.11 -3.31
N SER A 234 1.38 -3.19 -3.96
CA SER A 234 0.53 -4.35 -4.25
C SER A 234 1.05 -5.55 -3.48
N VAL A 235 0.16 -6.25 -2.78
CA VAL A 235 0.48 -7.47 -2.04
C VAL A 235 -0.17 -8.64 -2.75
N SER A 236 0.65 -9.59 -3.20
CA SER A 236 0.18 -10.85 -3.77
C SER A 236 0.04 -11.92 -2.70
N PHE A 237 -0.97 -12.78 -2.84
CA PHE A 237 -1.22 -13.91 -1.98
C PHE A 237 -1.64 -15.14 -2.81
N ALA A 238 -1.37 -16.34 -2.28
CA ALA A 238 -1.83 -17.59 -2.85
C ALA A 238 -3.35 -17.73 -2.64
N ASN A 239 -4.06 -18.09 -3.70
CA ASN A 239 -5.51 -18.27 -3.73
C ASN A 239 -5.91 -19.72 -3.44
#